data_AF-A0AAE2VW37-F1
#
_entry.id   AF-A0AAE2VW37-F1
#
_cell.length_a   1.000
_cell.length_b   1.000
_cell.length_c   1.000
_cell.angle_alpha   90.00
_cell.angle_beta   90.00
_cell.angle_gamma   90.00
#
_symmetry.space_group_name_H-M   'P 1'
#
loop_
_entity.id
_entity.type
_entity.pdbx_description
1 polymer ?
#
loop_
_entity_poly.entity_id
_entity_poly.type
_entity_poly.pdbx_seq_one_letter_code
_entity_poly.pdbx_strand_id
1 'polypeptide(L)'
;MADHGYDAGRLNLPFVGISTFGKRPYQPDWRALDADVAILGAPFDAGTQFRAGARFGPRGVREASTLFSFGHAGAYDHEDDVTYLPGDVNIVDIGDADIVHTDTEASHANIETGVRAILDAGALPVVIGGDHSINIPCIRAFEGQGDIHILQIDAHLDFVDVRHGVRHGHGNPMRRAAEREYVTGLTQVGIRNVSSTAKEGYEDARAMGSDIISVRQSREMGIRGVLAHVPIGARLYVTIDIDAFCPSIAPGTGTPSHGGFLYYEVVELLQAAAERHEIVGIDLVEVAPDYDPSGSTSILAAQVLLNFLGFIFHARSQL
;
A
#
# COMPACT_ATOMS: atom_id res chain seq x y z
N MET A 1 21.67 22.26 -7.09
CA MET A 1 22.66 21.92 -8.14
C MET A 1 21.89 21.17 -9.21
N ALA A 2 21.42 21.89 -10.23
CA ALA A 2 20.63 21.34 -11.33
C ALA A 2 21.55 21.30 -12.56
N ASP A 3 22.18 20.16 -12.79
CA ASP A 3 22.83 19.86 -14.07
C ASP A 3 22.43 18.43 -14.42
N HIS A 4 21.41 18.34 -15.28
CA HIS A 4 20.77 17.10 -15.70
C HIS A 4 21.47 16.52 -16.93
N GLY A 5 22.74 16.13 -16.77
CA GLY A 5 23.52 15.45 -17.81
C GLY A 5 24.00 14.09 -17.33
N TYR A 6 24.04 13.11 -18.23
CA TYR A 6 24.74 11.83 -18.02
C TYR A 6 26.22 12.01 -17.65
N ASP A 7 26.76 13.21 -17.86
CA ASP A 7 28.16 13.59 -17.68
C ASP A 7 28.50 14.13 -16.28
N ALA A 8 27.51 14.37 -15.41
CA ALA A 8 27.72 14.91 -14.06
C ALA A 8 27.11 14.01 -12.97
N GLY A 9 27.89 13.72 -11.93
CA GLY A 9 27.47 12.92 -10.77
C GLY A 9 28.03 11.50 -10.75
N ARG A 10 27.78 10.78 -9.64
CA ARG A 10 28.18 9.37 -9.51
C ARG A 10 27.18 8.49 -10.25
N LEU A 11 27.67 7.62 -11.13
CA LEU A 11 26.87 6.54 -11.70
C LEU A 11 26.32 5.64 -10.58
N ASN A 12 25.00 5.66 -10.40
CA ASN A 12 24.28 4.99 -9.31
C ASN A 12 23.28 3.94 -9.84
N LEU A 13 23.77 2.98 -10.63
CA LEU A 13 22.97 1.90 -11.23
C LEU A 13 22.24 1.07 -10.15
N PRO A 14 21.12 0.38 -10.46
CA PRO A 14 20.24 -0.26 -9.47
C PRO A 14 20.99 -1.13 -8.46
N PHE A 15 21.94 -1.94 -8.95
CA PHE A 15 22.77 -2.86 -8.17
C PHE A 15 23.90 -2.20 -7.34
N VAL A 16 24.00 -0.87 -7.32
CA VAL A 16 25.03 -0.12 -6.59
C VAL A 16 24.39 0.73 -5.48
N GLY A 17 25.04 0.78 -4.32
CA GLY A 17 24.66 1.67 -3.21
C GLY A 17 23.78 0.99 -2.17
N ILE A 18 23.21 1.79 -1.28
CA ILE A 18 22.30 1.33 -0.24
C ILE A 18 20.89 1.29 -0.83
N SER A 19 20.18 0.18 -0.65
CA SER A 19 18.83 -0.04 -1.16
C SER A 19 17.77 0.53 -0.21
N THR A 20 17.67 1.85 -0.13
CA THR A 20 16.45 2.53 0.36
C THR A 20 15.40 2.55 -0.75
N PHE A 21 14.13 2.79 -0.40
CA PHE A 21 13.05 2.85 -1.37
C PHE A 21 13.30 3.95 -2.41
N GLY A 22 13.33 3.58 -3.70
CA GLY A 22 13.66 4.47 -4.82
C GLY A 22 15.04 5.11 -4.72
N LYS A 23 15.95 4.56 -3.90
CA LYS A 23 17.23 5.19 -3.50
C LYS A 23 17.08 6.58 -2.88
N ARG A 24 15.96 6.84 -2.23
CA ARG A 24 15.68 8.10 -1.54
C ARG A 24 16.52 8.23 -0.25
N PRO A 25 16.76 9.46 0.26
CA PRO A 25 17.53 9.66 1.49
C PRO A 25 16.96 8.88 2.67
N TYR A 26 17.85 8.30 3.48
CA TYR A 26 17.48 7.65 4.73
C TYR A 26 17.42 8.67 5.87
N GLN A 27 16.31 8.71 6.62
CA GLN A 27 16.12 9.56 7.79
C GLN A 27 15.81 8.69 9.03
N PRO A 28 16.82 8.38 9.86
CA PRO A 28 16.63 7.56 11.07
C PRO A 28 15.93 8.29 12.22
N ASP A 29 15.93 9.62 12.27
CA ASP A 29 15.30 10.38 13.34
C ASP A 29 13.87 10.78 12.96
N TRP A 30 12.90 9.98 13.44
CA TRP A 30 11.48 10.19 13.17
C TRP A 30 10.92 11.51 13.74
N ARG A 31 11.65 12.19 14.63
CA ARG A 31 11.24 13.50 15.19
C ARG A 31 11.65 14.68 14.33
N ALA A 32 12.54 14.46 13.36
CA ALA A 32 13.10 15.46 12.48
C ALA A 32 12.66 15.23 11.02
N LEU A 33 11.46 14.67 10.82
CA LEU A 33 10.89 14.45 9.50
C LEU A 33 10.48 15.79 8.89
N ASP A 34 10.99 16.04 7.70
CA ASP A 34 10.64 17.15 6.81
C ASP A 34 10.60 16.56 5.39
N ALA A 35 9.41 16.16 4.96
CA ALA A 35 9.18 15.45 3.72
C ALA A 35 7.72 15.58 3.26
N ASP A 36 7.49 15.43 1.96
CA ASP A 36 6.14 15.29 1.42
C ASP A 36 5.62 13.85 1.59
N VAL A 37 6.55 12.88 1.57
CA VAL A 37 6.27 11.44 1.70
C VAL A 37 7.33 10.79 2.57
N ALA A 38 6.90 9.93 3.49
CA ALA A 38 7.81 9.08 4.25
C ALA A 38 7.46 7.61 4.05
N ILE A 39 8.49 6.81 3.73
CA ILE A 39 8.38 5.36 3.52
C ILE A 39 8.78 4.63 4.80
N LEU A 40 7.88 3.82 5.34
CA LEU A 40 8.11 2.96 6.50
C LEU A 40 7.96 1.50 6.10
N GLY A 41 8.91 0.64 6.47
CA GLY A 41 8.71 -0.81 6.38
C GLY A 41 8.08 -1.37 7.66
N ALA A 42 7.15 -2.31 7.52
CA ALA A 42 6.54 -3.05 8.63
C ALA A 42 6.75 -4.56 8.44
N PRO A 43 7.97 -5.09 8.68
CA PRO A 43 8.35 -6.47 8.36
C PRO A 43 7.75 -7.51 9.32
N PHE A 44 6.42 -7.61 9.35
CA PHE A 44 5.64 -8.44 10.27
C PHE A 44 4.75 -9.41 9.48
N ASP A 45 4.82 -10.72 9.76
CA ASP A 45 3.93 -11.72 9.16
C ASP A 45 3.45 -12.79 10.18
N ALA A 46 3.42 -12.44 11.47
CA ALA A 46 2.97 -13.35 12.52
C ALA A 46 1.43 -13.45 12.60
N GLY A 47 0.71 -12.64 11.83
CA GLY A 47 -0.74 -12.71 11.64
C GLY A 47 -1.18 -13.66 10.53
N THR A 48 -0.25 -14.18 9.72
CA THR A 48 -0.52 -15.06 8.58
C THR A 48 -1.05 -16.44 9.00
N GLN A 49 -1.99 -16.98 8.21
CA GLN A 49 -2.62 -18.29 8.47
C GLN A 49 -2.14 -19.43 7.57
N PHE A 50 -1.54 -19.13 6.41
CA PHE A 50 -1.07 -20.13 5.46
C PHE A 50 0.45 -20.05 5.29
N ARG A 51 0.92 -19.31 4.28
CA ARG A 51 2.33 -19.23 3.92
C ARG A 51 2.91 -17.90 4.39
N ALA A 52 3.72 -17.95 5.44
CA ALA A 52 4.51 -16.80 5.90
C ALA A 52 5.65 -16.48 4.93
N GLY A 53 6.29 -15.33 5.10
CA GLY A 53 7.36 -14.83 4.22
C GLY A 53 7.24 -13.34 3.93
N ALA A 54 6.08 -12.74 4.19
CA ALA A 54 5.83 -11.33 3.96
C ALA A 54 6.71 -10.41 4.85
N ARG A 55 7.27 -10.91 5.97
CA ARG A 55 8.26 -10.15 6.75
C ARG A 55 9.50 -9.72 5.94
N PHE A 56 9.78 -10.37 4.80
CA PHE A 56 10.86 -9.98 3.89
C PHE A 56 10.41 -9.05 2.77
N GLY A 57 9.11 -8.80 2.65
CA GLY A 57 8.49 -7.89 1.69
C GLY A 57 9.12 -6.50 1.68
N PRO A 58 9.27 -5.80 2.82
CA PRO A 58 9.82 -4.43 2.83
C PRO A 58 11.23 -4.36 2.25
N ARG A 59 12.05 -5.39 2.47
CA ARG A 59 13.41 -5.46 1.89
C ARG A 59 13.36 -5.76 0.40
N GLY A 60 12.55 -6.72 -0.03
CA GLY A 60 12.40 -7.08 -1.44
C GLY A 60 11.89 -5.92 -2.29
N VAL A 61 10.88 -5.19 -1.79
CA VAL A 61 10.32 -4.01 -2.47
C VAL A 61 11.34 -2.87 -2.55
N ARG A 62 12.10 -2.60 -1.48
CA ARG A 62 13.19 -1.61 -1.53
C ARG A 62 14.25 -1.96 -2.56
N GLU A 63 14.72 -3.21 -2.58
CA GLU A 63 15.70 -3.66 -3.57
C GLU A 63 15.16 -3.51 -5.00
N ALA A 64 13.93 -3.97 -5.25
CA ALA A 64 13.30 -3.86 -6.56
C ALA A 64 13.07 -2.41 -6.99
N SER A 65 12.74 -1.52 -6.05
CA SER A 65 12.51 -0.09 -6.33
C SER A 65 13.74 0.64 -6.88
N THR A 66 14.95 0.09 -6.68
CA THR A 66 16.19 0.66 -7.25
C THR A 66 16.20 0.62 -8.78
N LEU A 67 15.39 -0.23 -9.41
CA LEU A 67 15.19 -0.26 -10.86
C LEU A 67 14.59 1.06 -11.38
N PHE A 68 13.77 1.71 -10.55
CA PHE A 68 12.99 2.89 -10.90
C PHE A 68 13.58 4.17 -10.31
N SER A 69 14.80 4.14 -9.75
CA SER A 69 15.47 5.32 -9.19
C SER A 69 16.14 6.22 -10.26
N PHE A 70 15.95 5.92 -11.55
CA PHE A 70 16.51 6.71 -12.64
C PHE A 70 15.61 7.88 -13.01
N GLY A 71 16.21 8.99 -13.44
CA GLY A 71 15.48 10.20 -13.80
C GLY A 71 15.34 11.15 -12.60
N HIS A 72 16.44 11.80 -12.20
CA HIS A 72 16.42 12.88 -11.19
C HIS A 72 15.47 14.05 -11.55
N ALA A 73 15.00 14.09 -12.81
CA ALA A 73 14.02 15.05 -13.32
C ALA A 73 12.57 14.53 -13.31
N GLY A 74 12.33 13.31 -12.81
CA GLY A 74 11.06 12.59 -12.89
C GLY A 74 11.04 11.52 -13.99
N ALA A 75 9.93 10.78 -14.04
CA ALA A 75 9.67 9.72 -15.00
C ALA A 75 8.62 10.20 -16.02
N TYR A 76 9.04 10.37 -17.28
CA TYR A 76 8.14 10.74 -18.36
C TYR A 76 7.34 9.53 -18.84
N ASP A 77 6.02 9.66 -18.82
CA ASP A 77 5.06 8.72 -19.40
C ASP A 77 4.53 9.29 -20.73
N HIS A 78 4.71 8.54 -21.80
CA HIS A 78 4.26 8.94 -23.13
C HIS A 78 2.78 8.65 -23.38
N GLU A 79 2.14 7.80 -22.58
CA GLU A 79 0.71 7.50 -22.70
C GLU A 79 -0.11 8.72 -22.24
N ASP A 80 0.36 9.36 -21.16
CA ASP A 80 -0.28 10.54 -20.57
C ASP A 80 0.31 11.89 -21.05
N ASP A 81 1.50 11.87 -21.66
CA ASP A 81 2.30 13.07 -21.97
C ASP A 81 2.63 13.89 -20.69
N VAL A 82 3.01 13.18 -19.62
CA VAL A 82 3.25 13.75 -18.28
C VAL A 82 4.59 13.27 -17.72
N THR A 83 5.29 14.13 -16.98
CA THR A 83 6.43 13.73 -16.15
C THR A 83 5.99 13.59 -14.70
N TYR A 84 5.99 12.35 -14.20
CA TYR A 84 5.63 12.00 -12.83
C TYR A 84 6.82 12.05 -11.87
N LEU A 85 6.54 12.34 -10.60
CA LEU A 85 7.54 12.49 -9.52
C LEU A 85 8.75 13.36 -9.93
N PRO A 86 8.54 14.62 -10.36
CA PRO A 86 9.65 15.54 -10.56
C PRO A 86 10.48 15.72 -9.26
N GLY A 87 11.70 16.25 -9.42
CA GLY A 87 12.69 16.31 -8.33
C GLY A 87 12.33 17.19 -7.13
N ASP A 88 11.20 17.88 -7.16
CA ASP A 88 10.65 18.74 -6.10
C ASP A 88 9.81 17.98 -5.06
N VAL A 89 9.35 16.77 -5.36
CA VAL A 89 8.67 15.91 -4.37
C VAL A 89 9.72 15.28 -3.43
N ASN A 90 9.72 15.70 -2.17
CA ASN A 90 10.65 15.26 -1.15
C ASN A 90 10.15 13.94 -0.51
N ILE A 91 10.73 12.83 -0.97
CA ILE A 91 10.47 11.49 -0.43
C ILE A 91 11.66 11.06 0.44
N VAL A 92 11.39 10.57 1.65
CA VAL A 92 12.41 9.99 2.55
C VAL A 92 12.06 8.55 2.93
N ASP A 93 13.07 7.71 3.11
CA ASP A 93 12.92 6.37 3.69
C ASP A 93 13.29 6.44 5.17
N ILE A 94 12.37 6.06 6.07
CA ILE A 94 12.58 6.16 7.52
C ILE A 94 13.01 4.84 8.15
N GLY A 95 13.27 3.82 7.33
CA GLY A 95 13.63 2.48 7.77
C GLY A 95 12.42 1.63 8.11
N ASP A 96 12.58 0.74 9.08
CA ASP A 96 11.55 -0.22 9.47
C ASP A 96 11.05 0.07 10.88
N ALA A 97 9.78 -0.26 11.14
CA ALA A 97 9.27 -0.37 12.49
C ALA A 97 9.93 -1.56 13.21
N ASP A 98 10.21 -1.40 14.50
CA ASP A 98 10.76 -2.48 15.31
C ASP A 98 9.73 -3.60 15.51
N ILE A 99 10.09 -4.82 15.14
CA ILE A 99 9.24 -6.00 15.30
C ILE A 99 9.69 -6.83 16.49
N VAL A 100 8.79 -7.02 17.45
CA VAL A 100 9.04 -7.85 18.64
C VAL A 100 8.60 -9.26 18.33
N HIS A 101 9.56 -10.19 18.34
CA HIS A 101 9.29 -11.60 18.04
C HIS A 101 8.14 -12.14 18.90
N THR A 102 7.17 -12.78 18.25
CA THR A 102 5.98 -13.40 18.88
C THR A 102 5.03 -12.45 19.61
N ASP A 103 5.29 -11.14 19.63
CA ASP A 103 4.45 -10.15 20.30
C ASP A 103 3.80 -9.23 19.26
N THR A 104 2.59 -9.62 18.85
CA THR A 104 1.79 -8.91 17.86
C THR A 104 1.42 -7.50 18.33
N GLU A 105 0.98 -7.34 19.58
CA GLU A 105 0.51 -6.03 20.06
C GLU A 105 1.66 -5.04 20.20
N ALA A 106 2.81 -5.48 20.72
CA ALA A 106 3.99 -4.61 20.79
C ALA A 106 4.50 -4.24 19.39
N SER A 107 4.54 -5.20 18.45
CA SER A 107 4.93 -4.93 17.07
C SER A 107 3.96 -3.96 16.38
N HIS A 108 2.64 -4.13 16.60
CA HIS A 108 1.63 -3.20 16.08
C HIS A 108 1.78 -1.80 16.68
N ALA A 109 2.02 -1.68 17.98
CA ALA A 109 2.25 -0.38 18.62
C ALA A 109 3.49 0.34 18.04
N ASN A 110 4.54 -0.40 17.70
CA ASN A 110 5.74 0.18 17.07
C ASN A 110 5.46 0.66 15.64
N ILE A 111 4.67 -0.09 14.86
CA ILE A 111 4.21 0.33 13.52
C ILE A 111 3.36 1.60 13.64
N GLU A 112 2.39 1.62 14.55
CA GLU A 112 1.53 2.79 14.81
C GLU A 112 2.37 4.03 15.17
N THR A 113 3.40 3.85 16.00
CA THR A 113 4.33 4.94 16.37
C THR A 113 5.03 5.53 15.15
N GLY A 114 5.49 4.69 14.22
CA GLY A 114 6.10 5.14 12.97
C GLY A 114 5.13 5.91 12.08
N VAL A 115 3.92 5.39 11.88
CA VAL A 115 2.89 6.06 11.08
C VAL A 115 2.47 7.39 11.70
N ARG A 116 2.31 7.47 13.03
CA ARG A 116 2.01 8.72 13.74
C ARG A 116 3.10 9.77 13.55
N ALA A 117 4.37 9.37 13.62
CA ALA A 117 5.48 10.31 13.39
C ALA A 117 5.44 10.94 11.99
N ILE A 118 5.04 10.15 10.97
CA ILE A 118 4.86 10.66 9.61
C ILE A 118 3.69 11.65 9.54
N LEU A 119 2.54 11.28 10.12
CA LEU A 119 1.34 12.13 10.13
C LEU A 119 1.56 13.44 10.88
N ASP A 120 2.25 13.40 12.03
CA ASP A 120 2.57 14.57 12.84
C ASP A 120 3.52 15.54 12.11
N ALA A 121 4.33 15.04 11.17
CA ALA A 121 5.16 15.85 10.29
C ALA A 121 4.39 16.43 9.08
N GLY A 122 3.11 16.08 8.91
CA GLY A 122 2.29 16.49 7.77
C GLY A 122 2.62 15.76 6.45
N ALA A 123 3.41 14.69 6.52
CA ALA A 123 3.83 13.91 5.36
C ALA A 123 2.80 12.80 5.04
N LEU A 124 2.80 12.34 3.79
CA LEU A 124 2.00 11.16 3.38
C LEU A 124 2.69 9.86 3.86
N PRO A 125 2.06 9.06 4.73
CA PRO A 125 2.60 7.75 5.11
C PRO A 125 2.42 6.72 3.99
N VAL A 126 3.53 6.06 3.64
CA VAL A 126 3.55 4.88 2.77
C VAL A 126 4.19 3.74 3.55
N VAL A 127 3.38 2.74 3.90
CA VAL A 127 3.84 1.57 4.66
C VAL A 127 4.01 0.39 3.72
N ILE A 128 5.24 -0.10 3.60
CA ILE A 128 5.52 -1.35 2.90
C ILE A 128 5.40 -2.45 3.94
N GLY A 129 4.38 -3.28 3.81
CA GLY A 129 4.00 -4.26 4.81
C GLY A 129 4.77 -5.56 4.76
N GLY A 130 4.55 -6.34 5.80
CA GLY A 130 4.45 -7.79 5.71
C GLY A 130 2.99 -8.16 5.50
N ASP A 131 2.44 -9.03 6.34
CA ASP A 131 1.05 -9.48 6.19
C ASP A 131 0.04 -8.33 6.42
N HIS A 132 -1.22 -8.53 5.99
CA HIS A 132 -2.23 -7.46 6.01
C HIS A 132 -2.64 -7.00 7.41
N SER A 133 -2.25 -7.72 8.48
CA SER A 133 -2.57 -7.28 9.85
C SER A 133 -1.89 -5.97 10.23
N ILE A 134 -0.80 -5.59 9.53
CA ILE A 134 -0.13 -4.29 9.73
C ILE A 134 -1.02 -3.10 9.37
N ASN A 135 -2.10 -3.30 8.61
CA ASN A 135 -3.08 -2.24 8.37
C ASN A 135 -3.75 -1.79 9.68
N ILE A 136 -3.95 -2.70 10.65
CA ILE A 136 -4.58 -2.38 11.94
C ILE A 136 -3.87 -1.22 12.66
N PRO A 137 -2.55 -1.27 12.93
CA PRO A 137 -1.84 -0.16 13.53
C PRO A 137 -1.70 1.06 12.62
N CYS A 138 -1.67 0.88 11.29
CA CYS A 138 -1.69 2.02 10.37
C CYS A 138 -2.98 2.83 10.50
N ILE A 139 -4.15 2.16 10.54
CA ILE A 139 -5.44 2.82 10.72
C ILE A 139 -5.60 3.37 12.15
N ARG A 140 -5.05 2.73 13.18
CA ARG A 140 -5.04 3.29 14.56
C ARG A 140 -4.35 4.65 14.62
N ALA A 141 -3.29 4.86 13.83
CA ALA A 141 -2.55 6.13 13.79
C ALA A 141 -3.39 7.33 13.31
N PHE A 142 -4.50 7.09 12.59
CA PHE A 142 -5.41 8.15 12.11
C PHE A 142 -6.39 8.67 13.17
N GLU A 143 -6.39 8.12 14.38
CA GLU A 143 -7.17 8.70 15.48
C GLU A 143 -6.77 10.16 15.73
N GLY A 144 -7.74 11.07 15.60
CA GLY A 144 -7.53 12.51 15.71
C GLY A 144 -7.04 13.21 14.43
N GLN A 145 -6.83 12.48 13.33
CA GLN A 145 -6.34 13.00 12.05
C GLN A 145 -7.46 13.34 11.05
N GLY A 146 -8.71 13.30 11.51
CA GLY A 146 -9.92 13.48 10.70
C GLY A 146 -10.43 12.18 10.07
N ASP A 147 -11.67 12.23 9.58
CA ASP A 147 -12.35 11.08 9.00
C ASP A 147 -11.66 10.61 7.70
N ILE A 148 -11.67 9.29 7.49
CA ILE A 148 -11.13 8.61 6.31
C ILE A 148 -12.09 7.54 5.79
N HIS A 149 -12.05 7.33 4.47
CA HIS A 149 -12.64 6.16 3.81
C HIS A 149 -11.53 5.23 3.35
N ILE A 150 -11.74 3.92 3.41
CA ILE A 150 -10.72 2.94 2.99
C ILE A 150 -11.08 2.39 1.60
N LEU A 151 -10.15 2.51 0.65
CA LEU A 151 -10.16 1.74 -0.58
C LEU A 151 -9.21 0.54 -0.41
N GLN A 152 -9.79 -0.66 -0.33
CA GLN A 152 -9.02 -1.91 -0.30
C GLN A 152 -9.01 -2.54 -1.69
N ILE A 153 -7.83 -2.84 -2.19
CA ILE A 153 -7.62 -3.59 -3.43
C ILE A 153 -7.03 -4.95 -3.04
N ASP A 154 -7.84 -6.00 -3.10
CA ASP A 154 -7.55 -7.28 -2.45
C ASP A 154 -8.35 -8.43 -3.09
N ALA A 155 -7.86 -9.67 -2.99
CA ALA A 155 -8.68 -10.85 -3.28
C ALA A 155 -9.65 -11.23 -2.15
N HIS A 156 -9.35 -10.82 -0.91
CA HIS A 156 -10.00 -11.24 0.33
C HIS A 156 -10.65 -10.06 1.06
N LEU A 157 -11.66 -10.39 1.87
CA LEU A 157 -12.48 -9.38 2.55
C LEU A 157 -11.84 -8.89 3.85
N ASP A 158 -11.05 -9.74 4.49
CA ASP A 158 -10.28 -9.43 5.70
C ASP A 158 -11.09 -8.81 6.84
N PHE A 159 -12.32 -9.30 6.93
CA PHE A 159 -13.37 -8.78 7.82
C PHE A 159 -13.80 -9.78 8.91
N VAL A 160 -12.99 -10.82 9.18
CA VAL A 160 -13.33 -11.76 10.24
C VAL A 160 -13.16 -11.07 11.60
N ASP A 161 -14.13 -11.21 12.52
CA ASP A 161 -13.99 -10.63 13.87
C ASP A 161 -12.98 -11.42 14.71
N VAL A 162 -13.25 -12.71 14.92
CA VAL A 162 -12.41 -13.61 15.72
C VAL A 162 -12.25 -14.92 14.96
N ARG A 163 -11.00 -15.41 14.83
CA ARG A 163 -10.72 -16.77 14.35
C ARG A 163 -9.85 -17.50 15.36
N HIS A 164 -10.41 -18.52 16.02
CA HIS A 164 -9.72 -19.30 17.07
C HIS A 164 -9.04 -18.45 18.17
N GLY A 165 -9.68 -17.34 18.57
CA GLY A 165 -9.15 -16.41 19.58
C GLY A 165 -8.27 -15.28 19.03
N VAL A 166 -7.94 -15.28 17.73
CA VAL A 166 -7.17 -14.23 17.08
C VAL A 166 -8.08 -13.12 16.55
N ARG A 167 -7.79 -11.86 16.94
CA ARG A 167 -8.47 -10.63 16.48
C ARG A 167 -7.59 -9.68 15.67
N HIS A 168 -6.28 -9.90 15.67
CA HIS A 168 -5.29 -9.03 15.02
C HIS A 168 -4.34 -9.84 14.14
N GLY A 169 -4.90 -10.73 13.31
CA GLY A 169 -4.20 -11.42 12.23
C GLY A 169 -4.60 -10.87 10.87
N HIS A 170 -4.04 -11.47 9.81
CA HIS A 170 -4.14 -10.91 8.45
C HIS A 170 -5.55 -10.84 7.89
N GLY A 171 -6.49 -11.67 8.38
CA GLY A 171 -7.89 -11.69 7.93
C GLY A 171 -8.85 -10.88 8.81
N ASN A 172 -8.32 -10.06 9.71
CA ASN A 172 -9.08 -9.18 10.60
C ASN A 172 -9.01 -7.66 10.31
N PRO A 173 -8.07 -7.09 9.53
CA PRO A 173 -7.79 -5.65 9.54
C PRO A 173 -9.00 -4.80 9.17
N MET A 174 -9.76 -5.16 8.14
CA MET A 174 -10.92 -4.37 7.72
C MET A 174 -12.03 -4.37 8.77
N ARG A 175 -12.22 -5.47 9.50
CA ARG A 175 -13.14 -5.50 10.65
C ARG A 175 -12.67 -4.60 11.78
N ARG A 176 -11.37 -4.57 12.07
CA ARG A 176 -10.79 -3.66 13.09
C ARG A 176 -10.86 -2.19 12.68
N ALA A 177 -10.79 -1.91 11.37
CA ALA A 177 -10.94 -0.58 10.81
C ALA A 177 -12.39 -0.09 10.89
N ALA A 178 -13.37 -0.91 10.52
CA ALA A 178 -14.79 -0.56 10.60
C ALA A 178 -15.31 -0.36 12.04
N GLU A 179 -14.56 -0.81 13.04
CA GLU A 179 -14.82 -0.53 14.46
C GLU A 179 -14.37 0.87 14.90
N ARG A 180 -13.67 1.64 14.04
CA ARG A 180 -13.16 2.98 14.35
C ARG A 180 -14.17 4.05 13.95
N GLU A 181 -14.43 4.99 14.84
CA GLU A 181 -15.42 6.06 14.62
C GLU A 181 -15.04 7.01 13.48
N TYR A 182 -13.75 7.15 13.18
CA TYR A 182 -13.22 8.00 12.11
C TYR A 182 -13.06 7.27 10.77
N VAL A 183 -13.48 6.00 10.66
CA VAL A 183 -13.54 5.26 9.39
C VAL A 183 -14.97 5.31 8.88
N THR A 184 -15.20 6.07 7.81
CA THR A 184 -16.56 6.37 7.31
C THR A 184 -17.18 5.23 6.50
N GLY A 185 -16.35 4.31 6.01
CA GLY A 185 -16.77 3.18 5.19
C GLY A 185 -15.59 2.52 4.49
N LEU A 186 -15.89 1.40 3.83
CA LEU A 186 -14.90 0.60 3.11
C LEU A 186 -15.40 0.35 1.68
N THR A 187 -14.59 0.64 0.68
CA THR A 187 -14.80 0.18 -0.71
C THR A 187 -13.76 -0.91 -0.99
N GLN A 188 -14.22 -2.15 -1.10
CA GLN A 188 -13.38 -3.33 -1.21
C GLN A 188 -13.49 -3.92 -2.61
N VAL A 189 -12.40 -3.90 -3.37
CA VAL A 189 -12.37 -4.19 -4.81
C VAL A 189 -11.43 -5.35 -5.10
N GLY A 190 -11.90 -6.31 -5.89
CA GLY A 190 -11.12 -7.49 -6.27
C GLY A 190 -11.52 -8.78 -5.56
N ILE A 191 -12.52 -8.69 -4.67
CA ILE A 191 -12.97 -9.79 -3.83
C ILE A 191 -13.44 -10.98 -4.68
N ARG A 192 -12.87 -12.17 -4.43
CA ARG A 192 -13.15 -13.36 -5.24
C ARG A 192 -12.90 -14.67 -4.49
N ASN A 193 -13.22 -15.77 -5.19
CA ASN A 193 -13.12 -17.16 -4.76
C ASN A 193 -14.05 -17.55 -3.59
N VAL A 194 -14.44 -18.83 -3.58
CA VAL A 194 -15.32 -19.42 -2.56
C VAL A 194 -14.49 -19.67 -1.30
N SER A 195 -14.32 -18.68 -0.42
CA SER A 195 -13.78 -18.85 0.95
C SER A 195 -13.41 -17.54 1.67
N SER A 196 -13.47 -16.36 1.04
CA SER A 196 -13.01 -15.12 1.69
C SER A 196 -13.74 -14.83 3.00
N THR A 197 -15.03 -15.22 3.10
CA THR A 197 -15.80 -15.24 4.34
C THR A 197 -17.01 -16.16 4.25
N ALA A 198 -17.62 -16.50 5.39
CA ALA A 198 -18.95 -17.14 5.43
C ALA A 198 -20.04 -16.12 5.05
N LYS A 199 -21.25 -16.60 4.73
CA LYS A 199 -22.36 -15.71 4.34
C LYS A 199 -22.64 -14.67 5.42
N GLU A 200 -22.61 -15.08 6.68
CA GLU A 200 -22.83 -14.23 7.85
C GLU A 200 -21.75 -13.13 7.92
N GLY A 201 -20.49 -13.48 7.67
CA GLY A 201 -19.40 -12.49 7.67
C GLY A 201 -19.50 -11.49 6.51
N TYR A 202 -20.07 -11.89 5.37
CA TYR A 202 -20.36 -10.97 4.26
C TYR A 202 -21.51 -10.01 4.63
N GLU A 203 -22.57 -10.51 5.28
CA GLU A 203 -23.69 -9.70 5.76
C GLU A 203 -23.23 -8.72 6.85
N ASP A 204 -22.40 -9.17 7.79
CA ASP A 204 -21.80 -8.32 8.83
C ASP A 204 -20.95 -7.19 8.24
N ALA A 205 -20.10 -7.50 7.25
CA ALA A 205 -19.30 -6.49 6.56
C ALA A 205 -20.17 -5.39 5.96
N ARG A 206 -21.22 -5.77 5.22
CA ARG A 206 -22.15 -4.81 4.62
C ARG A 206 -22.92 -4.00 5.67
N ALA A 207 -23.31 -4.64 6.77
CA ALA A 207 -23.99 -3.95 7.88
C ALA A 207 -23.07 -2.91 8.56
N MET A 208 -21.75 -3.10 8.48
CA MET A 208 -20.73 -2.21 9.02
C MET A 208 -20.12 -1.26 7.97
N GLY A 209 -20.76 -1.09 6.81
CA GLY A 209 -20.37 -0.08 5.83
C GLY A 209 -19.41 -0.55 4.72
N SER A 210 -19.19 -1.86 4.57
CA SER A 210 -18.48 -2.40 3.42
C SER A 210 -19.30 -2.37 2.13
N ASP A 211 -18.74 -1.77 1.10
CA ASP A 211 -19.14 -1.94 -0.29
C ASP A 211 -18.17 -2.90 -0.99
N ILE A 212 -18.70 -4.02 -1.50
CA ILE A 212 -17.90 -5.19 -1.89
C ILE A 212 -18.06 -5.43 -3.38
N ILE A 213 -16.98 -5.26 -4.12
CA ILE A 213 -16.92 -5.31 -5.57
C ILE A 213 -15.96 -6.43 -6.00
N SER A 214 -16.51 -7.45 -6.64
CA SER A 214 -15.69 -8.52 -7.22
C SER A 214 -14.92 -8.07 -8.45
N VAL A 215 -13.85 -8.79 -8.82
CA VAL A 215 -13.13 -8.55 -10.09
C VAL A 215 -14.08 -8.54 -11.30
N ARG A 216 -15.09 -9.41 -11.31
CA ARG A 216 -16.07 -9.49 -12.41
C ARG A 216 -16.93 -8.23 -12.50
N GLN A 217 -17.43 -7.75 -11.37
CA GLN A 217 -18.21 -6.52 -11.31
C GLN A 217 -17.34 -5.31 -11.67
N SER A 218 -16.12 -5.23 -11.13
CA SER A 218 -15.14 -4.17 -11.46
C SER A 218 -14.90 -4.07 -12.96
N ARG A 219 -14.69 -5.20 -13.64
CA ARG A 219 -14.52 -5.27 -15.10
C ARG A 219 -15.76 -4.85 -15.87
N GLU A 220 -16.95 -5.25 -15.40
CA GLU A 220 -18.21 -4.90 -16.03
C GLU A 220 -18.52 -3.40 -15.94
N MET A 221 -18.24 -2.78 -14.79
CA MET A 221 -18.52 -1.36 -14.56
C MET A 221 -17.39 -0.42 -15.01
N GLY A 222 -16.16 -0.94 -15.14
CA GLY A 222 -14.97 -0.17 -15.41
C GLY A 222 -14.53 0.71 -14.22
N ILE A 223 -13.35 1.32 -14.32
CA ILE A 223 -12.71 2.07 -13.23
C ILE A 223 -13.57 3.22 -12.69
N ARG A 224 -14.19 3.99 -13.60
CA ARG A 224 -15.10 5.08 -13.22
C ARG A 224 -16.33 4.58 -12.48
N GLY A 225 -16.84 3.40 -12.84
CA GLY A 225 -17.92 2.74 -12.14
C GLY A 225 -17.51 2.37 -10.73
N VAL A 226 -16.32 1.76 -10.57
CA VAL A 226 -15.77 1.39 -9.25
C VAL A 226 -15.63 2.61 -8.34
N LEU A 227 -15.02 3.69 -8.82
CA LEU A 227 -14.80 4.89 -8.01
C LEU A 227 -16.08 5.65 -7.67
N ALA A 228 -17.19 5.42 -8.37
CA ALA A 228 -18.48 5.98 -7.99
C ALA A 228 -19.02 5.39 -6.66
N HIS A 229 -18.46 4.27 -6.20
CA HIS A 229 -18.73 3.68 -4.88
C HIS A 229 -17.93 4.32 -3.75
N VAL A 230 -16.89 5.11 -4.06
CA VAL A 230 -16.17 5.90 -3.07
C VAL A 230 -16.91 7.23 -2.87
N PRO A 231 -17.22 7.65 -1.63
CA PRO A 231 -17.91 8.92 -1.41
C PRO A 231 -17.12 10.12 -1.97
N ILE A 232 -17.82 10.99 -2.71
CA ILE A 232 -17.21 12.17 -3.35
C ILE A 232 -16.50 13.03 -2.29
N GLY A 233 -15.23 13.37 -2.56
CA GLY A 233 -14.43 14.20 -1.66
C GLY A 233 -13.95 13.48 -0.39
N ALA A 234 -14.12 12.16 -0.28
CA ALA A 234 -13.55 11.40 0.82
C ALA A 234 -12.02 11.52 0.85
N ARG A 235 -11.48 11.61 2.07
CA ARG A 235 -10.06 11.39 2.35
C ARG A 235 -9.80 9.90 2.31
N LEU A 236 -8.98 9.46 1.37
CA LEU A 236 -8.86 8.05 1.02
C LEU A 236 -7.57 7.46 1.60
N TYR A 237 -7.71 6.46 2.45
CA TYR A 237 -6.63 5.55 2.78
C TYR A 237 -6.68 4.38 1.80
N VAL A 238 -5.59 4.09 1.11
CA VAL A 238 -5.54 3.03 0.10
C VAL A 238 -4.67 1.88 0.60
N THR A 239 -5.27 0.71 0.75
CA THR A 239 -4.57 -0.52 1.12
C THR A 239 -4.53 -1.46 -0.08
N ILE A 240 -3.31 -1.84 -0.48
CA ILE A 240 -3.05 -2.65 -1.67
C ILE A 240 -2.49 -3.99 -1.23
N ASP A 241 -3.32 -5.02 -1.27
CA ASP A 241 -2.83 -6.39 -1.15
C ASP A 241 -2.30 -6.87 -2.51
N ILE A 242 -1.05 -7.33 -2.55
CA ILE A 242 -0.45 -7.80 -3.80
C ILE A 242 -1.18 -9.03 -4.37
N ASP A 243 -1.92 -9.78 -3.55
CA ASP A 243 -2.72 -10.92 -3.97
C ASP A 243 -4.02 -10.54 -4.72
N ALA A 244 -4.37 -9.25 -4.74
CA ALA A 244 -5.41 -8.71 -5.63
C ALA A 244 -5.09 -8.97 -7.11
N PHE A 245 -3.79 -8.96 -7.44
CA PHE A 245 -3.30 -9.26 -8.77
C PHE A 245 -3.38 -10.75 -9.10
N CYS A 246 -3.43 -11.07 -10.39
CA CYS A 246 -3.38 -12.44 -10.85
C CYS A 246 -2.03 -13.09 -10.44
N PRO A 247 -2.02 -14.32 -9.90
CA PRO A 247 -0.78 -15.04 -9.56
C PRO A 247 0.19 -15.24 -10.73
N SER A 248 -0.25 -15.05 -11.99
CA SER A 248 0.63 -15.06 -13.16
C SER A 248 1.58 -13.87 -13.23
N ILE A 249 1.30 -12.77 -12.52
CA ILE A 249 2.14 -11.56 -12.46
C ILE A 249 2.59 -11.22 -11.03
N ALA A 250 1.87 -11.72 -10.03
CA ALA A 250 2.18 -11.58 -8.61
C ALA A 250 2.17 -12.95 -7.87
N PRO A 251 3.05 -13.90 -8.23
CA PRO A 251 3.08 -15.22 -7.56
C PRO A 251 3.61 -15.16 -6.11
N GLY A 252 4.37 -14.12 -5.76
CA GLY A 252 5.06 -13.96 -4.48
C GLY A 252 4.16 -13.42 -3.37
N THR A 253 3.16 -14.19 -2.97
CA THR A 253 2.23 -13.87 -1.87
C THR A 253 1.87 -15.12 -1.06
N GLY A 254 1.40 -14.94 0.18
CA GLY A 254 0.93 -16.02 1.04
C GLY A 254 -0.27 -16.77 0.45
N THR A 255 -1.31 -16.05 0.03
CA THR A 255 -2.65 -16.58 -0.33
C THR A 255 -3.09 -16.26 -1.77
N PRO A 256 -2.40 -16.76 -2.81
CA PRO A 256 -2.66 -16.41 -4.19
C PRO A 256 -4.06 -16.84 -4.61
N SER A 257 -4.80 -15.91 -5.21
CA SER A 257 -6.16 -16.14 -5.67
C SER A 257 -6.26 -15.95 -7.19
N HIS A 258 -6.57 -17.03 -7.93
CA HIS A 258 -6.71 -16.96 -9.39
C HIS A 258 -7.87 -16.04 -9.82
N GLY A 259 -7.80 -15.56 -11.07
CA GLY A 259 -8.81 -14.66 -11.64
C GLY A 259 -8.69 -13.21 -11.18
N GLY A 260 -7.53 -12.81 -10.66
CA GLY A 260 -7.24 -11.45 -10.19
C GLY A 260 -7.04 -10.43 -11.30
N PHE A 261 -6.66 -9.23 -10.88
CA PHE A 261 -6.39 -8.11 -11.77
C PHE A 261 -5.06 -8.25 -12.50
N LEU A 262 -4.96 -7.64 -13.68
CA LEU A 262 -3.70 -7.36 -14.34
C LEU A 262 -3.23 -5.94 -13.97
N TYR A 263 -1.98 -5.63 -14.33
CA TYR A 263 -1.29 -4.39 -13.98
C TYR A 263 -2.14 -3.13 -14.23
N TYR A 264 -2.59 -2.90 -15.46
CA TYR A 264 -3.32 -1.69 -15.84
C TYR A 264 -4.67 -1.53 -15.12
N GLU A 265 -5.36 -2.64 -14.79
CA GLU A 265 -6.64 -2.57 -14.07
C GLU A 265 -6.48 -1.91 -12.69
N VAL A 266 -5.35 -2.14 -12.01
CA VAL A 266 -5.05 -1.55 -10.70
C VAL A 266 -4.43 -0.17 -10.86
N VAL A 267 -3.46 0.00 -11.76
CA VAL A 267 -2.75 1.27 -11.93
C VAL A 267 -3.69 2.38 -12.39
N GLU A 268 -4.57 2.11 -13.35
CA GLU A 268 -5.56 3.10 -13.81
C GLU A 268 -6.62 3.39 -12.73
N LEU A 269 -6.96 2.41 -11.88
CA LEU A 269 -7.82 2.63 -10.70
C LEU A 269 -7.17 3.59 -9.70
N LEU A 270 -5.88 3.38 -9.42
CA LEU A 270 -5.10 4.22 -8.51
C LEU A 270 -4.91 5.65 -9.07
N GLN A 271 -4.65 5.78 -10.36
CA GLN A 271 -4.55 7.08 -11.04
C GLN A 271 -5.86 7.86 -10.91
N ALA A 272 -6.98 7.23 -11.29
CA ALA A 272 -8.29 7.85 -11.20
C ALA A 272 -8.73 8.13 -9.75
N ALA A 273 -8.26 7.35 -8.76
CA ALA A 273 -8.49 7.62 -7.35
C ALA A 273 -7.74 8.89 -6.91
N ALA A 274 -6.47 9.05 -7.29
CA ALA A 274 -5.67 10.23 -6.99
C ALA A 274 -6.24 11.53 -7.60
N GLU A 275 -6.86 11.44 -8.79
CA GLU A 275 -7.51 12.59 -9.43
C GLU A 275 -8.78 13.06 -8.70
N ARG A 276 -9.47 12.17 -7.99
CA ARG A 276 -10.82 12.41 -7.45
C ARG A 276 -10.85 12.61 -5.95
N HIS A 277 -9.86 12.09 -5.24
CA HIS A 277 -9.84 11.99 -3.79
C HIS A 277 -8.49 12.44 -3.24
N GLU A 278 -8.52 12.99 -2.03
CA GLU A 278 -7.29 13.26 -1.27
C GLU A 278 -6.75 11.93 -0.75
N ILE A 279 -5.59 11.48 -1.26
CA ILE A 279 -4.92 10.31 -0.71
C ILE A 279 -4.16 10.71 0.55
N VAL A 280 -4.50 10.07 1.68
CA VAL A 280 -3.99 10.44 3.01
C VAL A 280 -3.10 9.37 3.66
N GLY A 281 -3.08 8.17 3.10
CA GLY A 281 -2.20 7.10 3.55
C GLY A 281 -2.26 5.90 2.62
N ILE A 282 -1.15 5.16 2.58
CA ILE A 282 -0.99 3.99 1.72
C ILE A 282 -0.34 2.88 2.52
N ASP A 283 -0.84 1.66 2.36
CA ASP A 283 -0.02 0.47 2.59
C ASP A 283 -0.04 -0.48 1.39
N LEU A 284 1.08 -1.18 1.19
CA LEU A 284 1.19 -2.29 0.24
C LEU A 284 1.71 -3.52 0.97
N VAL A 285 0.93 -4.59 0.97
CA VAL A 285 1.10 -5.74 1.87
C VAL A 285 1.24 -7.07 1.11
N GLU A 286 1.51 -8.14 1.85
CA GLU A 286 1.56 -9.55 1.41
C GLU A 286 2.61 -9.89 0.35
N VAL A 287 3.56 -9.00 0.06
CA VAL A 287 4.72 -9.32 -0.76
C VAL A 287 5.61 -10.32 -0.03
N ALA A 288 5.67 -11.56 -0.52
CA ALA A 288 6.47 -12.65 0.02
C ALA A 288 7.52 -13.09 -1.02
N PRO A 289 8.73 -12.49 -1.00
CA PRO A 289 9.74 -12.70 -2.04
C PRO A 289 10.14 -14.16 -2.26
N ASP A 290 10.17 -14.98 -1.19
CA ASP A 290 10.59 -16.37 -1.27
C ASP A 290 9.67 -17.27 -2.12
N TYR A 291 8.45 -16.81 -2.42
CA TYR A 291 7.51 -17.51 -3.31
C TYR A 291 7.58 -17.03 -4.77
N ASP A 292 8.45 -16.08 -5.07
CA ASP A 292 8.72 -15.62 -6.43
C ASP A 292 10.22 -15.50 -6.69
N PRO A 293 10.89 -16.59 -7.10
CA PRO A 293 12.32 -16.58 -7.37
C PRO A 293 12.76 -15.63 -8.49
N SER A 294 11.82 -15.15 -9.32
CA SER A 294 12.11 -14.18 -10.37
C SER A 294 12.15 -12.73 -9.87
N GLY A 295 11.60 -12.47 -8.68
CA GLY A 295 11.45 -11.13 -8.10
C GLY A 295 10.37 -10.27 -8.75
N SER A 296 9.59 -10.81 -9.70
CA SER A 296 8.54 -10.08 -10.43
C SER A 296 7.53 -9.38 -9.52
N THR A 297 7.15 -10.03 -8.42
CA THR A 297 6.17 -9.51 -7.45
C THR A 297 6.71 -8.30 -6.69
N SER A 298 7.99 -8.32 -6.30
CA SER A 298 8.64 -7.16 -5.66
C SER A 298 8.82 -6.00 -6.64
N ILE A 299 9.13 -6.29 -7.91
CA ILE A 299 9.21 -5.27 -8.98
C ILE A 299 7.84 -4.64 -9.22
N LEU A 300 6.80 -5.45 -9.34
CA LEU A 300 5.42 -4.99 -9.49
C LEU A 300 5.01 -4.08 -8.33
N ALA A 301 5.23 -4.52 -7.09
CA ALA A 301 4.93 -3.72 -5.90
C ALA A 301 5.65 -2.37 -5.89
N ALA A 302 6.95 -2.37 -6.18
CA ALA A 302 7.74 -1.14 -6.24
C ALA A 302 7.24 -0.19 -7.35
N GLN A 303 6.92 -0.72 -8.53
CA GLN A 303 6.42 0.06 -9.65
C GLN A 303 5.04 0.67 -9.34
N VAL A 304 4.12 -0.12 -8.78
CA VAL A 304 2.78 0.35 -8.40
C VAL A 304 2.87 1.50 -7.39
N LEU A 305 3.71 1.37 -6.34
CA LEU A 305 3.87 2.44 -5.35
C LEU A 305 4.47 3.72 -5.95
N LEU A 306 5.52 3.61 -6.76
CA LEU A 306 6.15 4.78 -7.37
C LEU A 306 5.22 5.49 -8.35
N ASN A 307 4.48 4.73 -9.18
CA ASN A 307 3.50 5.31 -10.09
C ASN A 307 2.37 5.97 -9.32
N PHE A 308 1.87 5.34 -8.26
CA PHE A 308 0.78 5.90 -7.47
C PHE A 308 1.20 7.20 -6.78
N LEU A 309 2.41 7.26 -6.22
CA LEU A 309 2.98 8.52 -5.72
C LEU A 309 3.07 9.57 -6.85
N GLY A 310 3.50 9.17 -8.05
CA GLY A 310 3.48 10.04 -9.23
C GLY A 310 2.11 10.63 -9.51
N PHE A 311 1.07 9.81 -9.55
CA PHE A 311 -0.30 10.24 -9.79
C PHE A 311 -0.81 11.18 -8.70
N ILE A 312 -0.53 10.89 -7.43
CA ILE A 312 -0.94 11.73 -6.29
C ILE A 312 -0.34 13.13 -6.40
N PHE A 313 0.97 13.24 -6.59
CA PHE A 313 1.63 14.54 -6.62
C PHE A 313 1.36 15.30 -7.92
N HIS A 314 1.15 14.59 -9.03
CA HIS A 314 0.64 15.20 -10.24
C HIS A 314 -0.75 15.81 -10.00
N ALA A 315 -1.71 15.05 -9.48
CA ALA A 315 -3.06 15.55 -9.19
C ALA A 315 -3.05 16.75 -8.23
N ARG A 316 -2.23 16.70 -7.17
CA ARG A 316 -2.05 17.82 -6.21
C ARG A 316 -1.54 19.10 -6.89
N SER A 317 -0.68 18.99 -7.92
CA SER A 317 -0.16 20.14 -8.66
C SER A 317 -1.18 20.83 -9.57
N GLN A 318 -2.33 20.19 -9.84
CA GLN A 318 -3.38 20.71 -10.73
C GLN A 318 -4.51 21.44 -9.96
N LEU A 319 -4.47 21.43 -8.62
CA LEU A 319 -5.41 22.12 -7.72
C LEU A 319 -4.99 23.57 -7.45
#